data_AF-A0A2V7VZV6-F1
#
_entry.id   AF-A0A2V7VZV6-F1
#
_cell.length_a   1.000
_cell.length_b   1.000
_cell.length_c   1.000
_cell.angle_alpha   90.00
_cell.angle_beta   90.00
_cell.angle_gamma   90.00
#
_symmetry.space_group_name_H-M   'P 1'
#
loop_
_entity.id
_entity.type
_entity.pdbx_description
1 polymer ?
#
loop_
_entity_poly.entity_id
_entity_poly.type
_entity_poly.pdbx_seq_one_letter_code
_entity_poly.pdbx_strand_id
1 'polypeptide(L)'
;MPLNIAGPEYDFGSVVYVVLGECEHRRRGFDDEQLKPQLLATARGKLAKIKAAYDEFGGSPAYWKTLETEVLETAMPQYIEHAAKMNRLERGGFDVFRGGDLASRFIFALVGLIVGSIIVELPFIPIFEALFAFILTGLGFFYPDLKRYMYERRHARMLNRLVTDAARYQQTSRLHYMTTDEIRESFQLPGETTHDADSSTRTDTATREIN
;
A
#
# COMPACT_ATOMS: atom_id res chain seq x y z
N MET A 1 -12.17 -17.39 -11.49
CA MET A 1 -12.20 -16.39 -10.39
C MET A 1 -12.88 -15.16 -10.95
N PRO A 2 -13.71 -14.44 -10.19
CA PRO A 2 -14.49 -13.34 -10.76
C PRO A 2 -13.59 -12.18 -11.22
N LEU A 3 -14.06 -11.45 -12.22
CA LEU A 3 -13.24 -10.60 -13.09
C LEU A 3 -13.51 -9.10 -12.85
N ASN A 4 -12.49 -8.25 -12.98
CA ASN A 4 -12.67 -6.80 -12.93
C ASN A 4 -13.14 -6.28 -14.30
N ILE A 5 -14.32 -5.66 -14.34
CA ILE A 5 -14.91 -5.10 -15.57
C ILE A 5 -15.07 -3.58 -15.54
N ALA A 6 -14.82 -2.93 -14.39
CA ALA A 6 -15.09 -1.50 -14.20
C ALA A 6 -13.91 -0.58 -14.56
N GLY A 7 -12.69 -1.11 -14.69
CA GLY A 7 -11.50 -0.34 -15.06
C GLY A 7 -10.28 -0.56 -14.14
N PRO A 8 -9.08 -0.16 -14.59
CA PRO A 8 -7.80 -0.39 -13.87
C PRO A 8 -7.69 0.38 -12.54
N GLU A 9 -8.46 1.43 -12.35
CA GLU A 9 -8.54 2.18 -11.08
C GLU A 9 -9.16 1.34 -9.95
N TYR A 10 -9.91 0.29 -10.29
CA TYR A 10 -10.51 -0.67 -9.34
C TYR A 10 -9.67 -1.92 -9.14
N ASP A 11 -8.49 -1.96 -9.73
CA ASP A 11 -7.52 -3.04 -9.54
C ASP A 11 -7.10 -3.13 -8.08
N PHE A 12 -6.76 -4.36 -7.65
CA PHE A 12 -6.41 -4.65 -6.27
C PHE A 12 -5.26 -3.75 -5.78
N GLY A 13 -4.23 -3.54 -6.58
CA GLY A 13 -3.12 -2.64 -6.24
C GLY A 13 -3.55 -1.19 -6.06
N SER A 14 -4.40 -0.67 -6.95
CA SER A 14 -4.95 0.69 -6.91
C SER A 14 -5.82 0.91 -5.68
N VAL A 15 -6.71 -0.05 -5.38
CA VAL A 15 -7.60 0.02 -4.21
C VAL A 15 -6.80 -0.08 -2.92
N VAL A 16 -5.84 -1.00 -2.81
CA VAL A 16 -4.94 -1.11 -1.65
C VAL A 16 -4.17 0.19 -1.43
N TYR A 17 -3.62 0.78 -2.49
CA TYR A 17 -2.90 2.06 -2.40
C TYR A 17 -3.78 3.17 -1.81
N VAL A 18 -5.00 3.34 -2.34
CA VAL A 18 -5.92 4.39 -1.89
C VAL A 18 -6.41 4.16 -0.46
N VAL A 19 -6.73 2.91 -0.10
CA VAL A 19 -7.20 2.54 1.24
C VAL A 19 -6.08 2.74 2.27
N LEU A 20 -4.88 2.25 2.00
CA LEU A 20 -3.74 2.42 2.91
C LEU A 20 -3.31 3.89 3.02
N GLY A 21 -3.43 4.68 1.95
CA GLY A 21 -3.17 6.12 1.97
C GLY A 21 -4.11 6.87 2.91
N GLU A 22 -5.41 6.57 2.88
CA GLU A 22 -6.39 7.16 3.80
C GLU A 22 -6.10 6.75 5.26
N CYS A 23 -5.78 5.47 5.48
CA CYS A 23 -5.37 4.96 6.78
C CYS A 23 -4.11 5.67 7.32
N GLU A 24 -3.10 5.89 6.47
CA GLU A 24 -1.85 6.55 6.87
C GLU A 24 -2.07 8.00 7.27
N HIS A 25 -2.97 8.70 6.59
CA HIS A 25 -3.31 10.09 6.94
C HIS A 25 -3.90 10.20 8.35
N ARG A 26 -4.70 9.20 8.77
CA ARG A 26 -5.40 9.21 10.07
C ARG A 26 -4.61 8.53 11.19
N ARG A 27 -3.65 7.65 10.86
CA ARG A 27 -2.89 6.82 11.80
C ARG A 27 -2.37 7.60 13.03
N ARG A 28 -1.81 8.79 12.80
CA ARG A 28 -1.20 9.64 13.85
C ARG A 28 -2.19 10.16 14.89
N GLY A 29 -3.48 10.20 14.55
CA GLY A 29 -4.54 10.67 15.45
C GLY A 29 -5.08 9.61 16.40
N PHE A 30 -4.61 8.35 16.32
CA PHE A 30 -5.16 7.25 17.12
C PHE A 30 -4.19 6.77 18.20
N ASP A 31 -4.73 6.51 19.39
CA ASP A 31 -4.04 5.81 20.47
C ASP A 31 -3.90 4.31 20.18
N ASP A 32 -2.96 3.62 20.83
CA ASP A 32 -2.64 2.21 20.51
C ASP A 32 -3.84 1.26 20.67
N GLU A 33 -4.67 1.50 21.68
CA GLU A 33 -5.88 0.70 21.94
C GLU A 33 -6.95 0.92 20.87
N GLN A 34 -7.04 2.15 20.34
CA GLN A 34 -8.02 2.52 19.32
C GLN A 34 -7.51 2.31 17.90
N LEU A 35 -6.21 2.13 17.71
CA LEU A 35 -5.55 2.12 16.41
C LEU A 35 -6.15 1.06 15.47
N LYS A 36 -6.20 -0.20 15.92
CA LYS A 36 -6.75 -1.30 15.14
C LYS A 36 -8.23 -1.08 14.76
N PRO A 37 -9.16 -0.84 15.69
CA PRO A 37 -10.57 -0.66 15.33
C PRO A 37 -10.81 0.57 14.45
N GLN A 38 -10.10 1.69 14.70
CA GLN A 38 -10.27 2.92 13.91
C GLN A 38 -9.71 2.80 12.50
N LEU A 39 -8.57 2.13 12.32
CA LEU A 39 -8.01 1.88 10.99
C LEU A 39 -8.89 0.92 10.18
N LEU A 40 -9.44 -0.12 10.80
CA LEU A 40 -10.40 -1.01 10.13
C LEU A 40 -11.70 -0.28 9.75
N ALA A 41 -12.22 0.59 10.63
CA ALA A 41 -13.38 1.41 10.32
C ALA A 41 -13.10 2.38 9.16
N THR A 42 -11.91 3.00 9.15
CA THR A 42 -11.46 3.87 8.06
C THR A 42 -11.36 3.11 6.74
N ALA A 43 -10.74 1.92 6.75
CA ALA A 43 -10.60 1.08 5.57
C ALA A 43 -11.96 0.66 5.02
N ARG A 44 -12.86 0.17 5.87
CA ARG A 44 -14.24 -0.20 5.46
C ARG A 44 -15.01 0.98 4.90
N GLY A 45 -14.93 2.15 5.55
CA GLY A 45 -15.58 3.37 5.06
C GLY A 45 -15.05 3.80 3.69
N LYS A 46 -13.73 3.66 3.45
CA LYS A 46 -13.14 3.97 2.15
C LYS A 46 -13.51 2.93 1.09
N LEU A 47 -13.48 1.64 1.41
CA LEU A 47 -13.92 0.55 0.55
C LEU A 47 -15.39 0.72 0.15
N ALA A 48 -16.28 1.09 1.07
CA ALA A 48 -17.69 1.34 0.75
C ALA A 48 -17.88 2.47 -0.28
N LYS A 49 -17.07 3.54 -0.20
CA LYS A 49 -17.09 4.62 -1.20
C LYS A 49 -16.59 4.15 -2.56
N ILE A 50 -15.51 3.36 -2.58
CA ILE A 50 -14.98 2.79 -3.82
C ILE A 50 -15.99 1.79 -4.42
N LYS A 51 -16.64 0.98 -3.59
CA LYS A 51 -17.70 0.04 -4.01
C LYS A 51 -18.85 0.77 -4.70
N ALA A 52 -19.33 1.87 -4.11
CA ALA A 52 -20.42 2.64 -4.70
C ALA A 52 -20.06 3.14 -6.11
N ALA A 53 -18.83 3.64 -6.30
CA ALA A 53 -18.34 4.00 -7.62
C ALA A 53 -18.18 2.78 -8.53
N TYR A 54 -17.62 1.68 -8.03
CA TYR A 54 -17.45 0.43 -8.79
C TYR A 54 -18.78 -0.12 -9.34
N ASP A 55 -19.82 -0.10 -8.51
CA ASP A 55 -21.17 -0.54 -8.89
C ASP A 55 -21.77 0.38 -9.97
N GLU A 56 -21.48 1.70 -9.94
CA GLU A 56 -21.93 2.68 -10.95
C GLU A 56 -21.35 2.38 -12.34
N PHE A 57 -20.12 1.87 -12.41
CA PHE A 57 -19.46 1.46 -13.65
C PHE A 57 -19.75 0.00 -14.07
N GLY A 58 -20.76 -0.62 -13.46
CA GLY A 58 -21.19 -1.98 -13.83
C GLY A 58 -20.25 -3.08 -13.34
N GLY A 59 -19.56 -2.86 -12.21
CA GLY A 59 -18.62 -3.81 -11.64
C GLY A 59 -19.21 -5.17 -11.24
N SER A 60 -18.38 -6.21 -11.21
CA SER A 60 -18.76 -7.57 -10.83
C SER A 60 -18.87 -7.72 -9.30
N PRO A 61 -20.04 -8.09 -8.72
CA PRO A 61 -20.19 -8.26 -7.28
C PRO A 61 -19.28 -9.34 -6.69
N ALA A 62 -19.02 -10.39 -7.48
CA ALA A 62 -18.15 -11.48 -7.07
C ALA A 62 -16.68 -11.04 -6.98
N TYR A 63 -16.22 -10.21 -7.92
CA TYR A 63 -14.88 -9.63 -7.90
C TYR A 63 -14.71 -8.74 -6.68
N TRP A 64 -15.67 -7.84 -6.46
CA TRP A 64 -15.65 -6.92 -5.33
C TRP A 64 -15.55 -7.66 -3.99
N LYS A 65 -16.34 -8.71 -3.79
CA LYS A 65 -16.31 -9.50 -2.56
C LYS A 65 -14.92 -10.10 -2.31
N THR A 66 -14.29 -10.66 -3.35
CA THR A 66 -12.93 -11.21 -3.23
C THR A 66 -11.91 -10.12 -2.93
N LEU A 67 -11.97 -8.98 -3.62
CA LEU A 67 -11.11 -7.83 -3.39
C LEU A 67 -11.23 -7.32 -1.95
N GLU A 68 -12.46 -7.13 -1.46
CA GLU A 68 -12.75 -6.64 -0.11
C GLU A 68 -12.21 -7.60 0.96
N THR A 69 -12.44 -8.90 0.80
CA THR A 69 -11.88 -9.92 1.69
C THR A 69 -10.36 -9.85 1.72
N GLU A 70 -9.71 -9.80 0.56
CA GLU A 70 -8.25 -9.78 0.47
C GLU A 70 -7.64 -8.51 1.11
N VAL A 71 -8.27 -7.34 0.89
CA VAL A 71 -7.84 -6.09 1.53
C VAL A 71 -7.95 -6.21 3.06
N LEU A 72 -9.09 -6.68 3.57
CA LEU A 72 -9.37 -6.70 5.01
C LEU A 72 -8.65 -7.82 5.77
N GLU A 73 -8.44 -8.98 5.15
CA GLU A 73 -7.86 -10.16 5.78
C GLU A 73 -6.35 -10.29 5.55
N THR A 74 -5.82 -9.77 4.44
CA THR A 74 -4.40 -9.89 4.10
C THR A 74 -3.66 -8.56 4.26
N ALA A 75 -4.09 -7.50 3.56
CA ALA A 75 -3.34 -6.24 3.52
C ALA A 75 -3.46 -5.43 4.82
N MET A 76 -4.67 -5.31 5.37
CA MET A 76 -4.94 -4.50 6.56
C MET A 76 -4.23 -5.02 7.82
N PRO A 77 -4.21 -6.32 8.15
CA PRO A 77 -3.52 -6.80 9.36
C PRO A 77 -2.02 -6.53 9.33
N GLN A 78 -1.38 -6.73 8.17
CA GLN A 78 0.04 -6.41 7.96
C GLN A 78 0.29 -4.91 8.13
N TYR A 79 -0.55 -4.07 7.54
CA TYR A 79 -0.43 -2.62 7.71
C TYR A 79 -0.59 -2.19 9.17
N ILE A 80 -1.61 -2.70 9.89
CA ILE A 80 -1.91 -2.31 11.27
C ILE A 80 -0.73 -2.62 12.21
N GLU A 81 -0.07 -3.77 12.04
CA GLU A 81 1.10 -4.12 12.85
C GLU A 81 2.25 -3.11 12.65
N HIS A 82 2.48 -2.69 11.42
CA HIS A 82 3.50 -1.71 11.08
C HIS A 82 3.13 -0.29 11.52
N ALA A 83 1.86 0.09 11.33
CA ALA A 83 1.30 1.34 11.80
C ALA A 83 1.45 1.49 13.32
N ALA A 84 1.20 0.42 14.09
CA ALA A 84 1.36 0.41 15.55
C ALA A 84 2.83 0.63 15.96
N LYS A 85 3.76 -0.08 15.31
CA LYS A 85 5.20 0.10 15.54
C LYS A 85 5.63 1.55 15.24
N MET A 86 5.13 2.12 14.14
CA MET A 86 5.46 3.48 13.73
C MET A 86 4.87 4.52 14.69
N ASN A 87 3.60 4.39 15.09
CA ASN A 87 2.98 5.27 16.09
C ASN A 87 3.76 5.27 17.40
N ARG A 88 4.16 4.10 17.89
CA ARG A 88 4.97 3.99 19.11
C ARG A 88 6.33 4.68 18.97
N LEU A 89 7.00 4.52 17.83
CA LEU A 89 8.27 5.20 17.56
C LEU A 89 8.06 6.72 17.47
N GLU A 90 7.04 7.20 16.76
CA GLU A 90 6.74 8.63 16.64
C GLU A 90 6.42 9.26 18.01
N ARG A 91 5.60 8.61 18.85
CA ARG A 91 5.31 9.09 20.23
C ARG A 91 6.55 9.07 21.11
N GLY A 92 7.45 8.10 20.91
CA GLY A 92 8.74 8.02 21.60
C GLY A 92 9.83 8.93 21.02
N GLY A 93 9.52 9.82 20.07
CA GLY A 93 10.54 10.66 19.40
C GLY A 93 11.62 9.83 18.69
N PHE A 94 11.21 8.72 18.09
CA PHE A 94 12.04 7.67 17.47
C PHE A 94 13.08 7.04 18.41
N ASP A 95 12.85 7.13 19.73
CA ASP A 95 13.81 6.69 20.74
C ASP A 95 15.22 7.24 20.45
N VAL A 96 15.30 8.43 19.86
CA VAL A 96 16.57 9.04 19.47
C VAL A 96 17.45 9.24 20.70
N PHE A 97 16.83 9.42 21.87
CA PHE A 97 17.49 9.61 23.17
C PHE A 97 16.83 8.76 24.28
N ARG A 98 16.66 7.45 24.06
CA ARG A 98 15.96 6.58 25.03
C ARG A 98 16.73 6.45 26.36
N GLY A 99 16.20 7.03 27.44
CA GLY A 99 16.29 6.53 28.82
C GLY A 99 17.66 6.45 29.52
N GLY A 100 18.71 7.07 28.97
CA GLY A 100 20.07 7.12 29.55
C GLY A 100 20.78 8.45 29.31
N ASP A 101 19.99 9.51 29.16
CA ASP A 101 20.35 10.78 28.50
C ASP A 101 21.44 11.58 29.22
N LEU A 102 21.80 11.25 30.47
CA LEU A 102 22.98 11.85 31.09
C LEU A 102 24.28 11.24 30.56
N ALA A 103 24.34 9.92 30.42
CA ALA A 103 25.55 9.21 30.02
C ALA A 103 25.90 9.45 28.55
N SER A 104 24.91 9.47 27.65
CA SER A 104 25.15 9.76 26.24
C SER A 104 25.60 11.19 26.01
N ARG A 105 24.98 12.17 26.69
CA ARG A 105 25.44 13.57 26.69
C ARG A 105 26.83 13.71 27.29
N PHE A 106 27.12 12.98 28.38
CA PHE A 106 28.45 12.92 28.97
C PHE A 106 29.47 12.33 28.01
N ILE A 107 29.15 11.25 27.31
CA ILE A 107 30.08 10.61 26.36
C ILE A 107 30.33 11.52 25.18
N PHE A 108 29.30 12.16 24.61
CA PHE A 108 29.50 13.13 23.53
C PHE A 108 30.27 14.37 24.01
N ALA A 109 29.99 14.88 25.21
CA ALA A 109 30.74 15.98 25.81
C ALA A 109 32.19 15.58 26.12
N LEU A 110 32.42 14.36 26.63
CA LEU A 110 33.73 13.82 26.95
C LEU A 110 34.54 13.57 25.68
N VAL A 111 33.93 13.01 24.64
CA VAL A 111 34.56 12.84 23.32
C VAL A 111 34.89 14.21 22.72
N GLY A 112 33.97 15.17 22.79
CA GLY A 112 34.23 16.55 22.36
C GLY A 112 35.37 17.21 23.16
N LEU A 113 35.44 16.97 24.46
CA LEU A 113 36.50 17.47 25.34
C LEU A 113 37.84 16.82 25.04
N ILE A 114 37.89 15.49 24.85
CA ILE A 114 39.11 14.75 24.50
C ILE A 114 39.63 15.22 23.13
N VAL A 115 38.75 15.27 22.12
CA VAL A 115 39.11 15.72 20.78
C VAL A 115 39.55 17.18 20.79
N GLY A 116 38.80 18.06 21.48
CA GLY A 116 39.16 19.47 21.63
C GLY A 116 40.48 19.69 22.34
N SER A 117 40.79 18.89 23.38
CA SER A 117 42.05 18.98 24.13
C SER A 117 43.24 18.54 23.28
N ILE A 118 43.11 17.44 22.52
CA ILE A 118 44.16 16.96 21.61
C ILE A 118 44.44 17.98 20.50
N ILE A 119 43.40 18.65 19.97
CA ILE A 119 43.54 19.70 18.94
C ILE A 119 44.32 20.91 19.47
N VAL A 120 44.11 21.32 20.72
CA VAL A 120 44.83 22.46 21.33
C VAL A 120 46.30 22.14 21.56
N GLU A 121 46.64 20.89 21.87
CA GLU A 121 48.00 20.47 22.22
C GLU A 121 48.92 20.21 21.01
N LEU A 122 48.36 20.06 19.79
CA LEU A 122 49.11 19.72 18.58
C LEU A 122 49.16 20.87 17.56
N PRO A 123 50.14 21.79 17.64
CA PRO A 123 50.21 22.97 16.76
C PRO A 123 50.64 22.70 15.30
N PHE A 124 50.79 21.44 14.86
CA PHE A 124 51.41 21.07 13.57
C PHE A 124 50.59 20.15 12.64
N ILE A 125 49.31 19.85 12.90
CA ILE A 125 48.52 18.93 12.05
C ILE A 125 47.69 19.71 11.00
N PRO A 126 47.91 19.49 9.69
CA PRO A 126 47.29 20.28 8.64
C PRO A 126 45.86 19.81 8.30
N ILE A 127 44.88 20.67 8.59
CA ILE A 127 43.56 20.88 7.92
C ILE A 127 42.53 19.73 7.94
N PHE A 128 42.92 18.45 7.91
CA PHE A 128 41.98 17.32 7.94
C PHE A 128 41.32 17.11 9.31
N GLU A 129 41.93 17.63 10.38
CA GLU A 129 41.53 17.43 11.77
C GLU A 129 40.35 18.33 12.19
N ALA A 130 40.33 19.59 11.72
CA ALA A 130 39.20 20.49 11.90
C ALA A 130 37.94 19.98 11.17
N LEU A 131 38.13 19.34 10.01
CA LEU A 131 37.05 18.70 9.26
C LEU A 131 36.48 17.50 10.04
N PHE A 132 37.31 16.71 10.71
CA PHE A 132 36.84 15.59 11.54
C PHE A 132 35.99 16.05 12.72
N ALA A 133 36.42 17.10 13.45
CA ALA A 133 35.62 17.70 14.52
C ALA A 133 34.30 18.29 13.98
N PHE A 134 34.32 18.91 12.80
CA PHE A 134 33.11 19.40 12.11
C PHE A 134 32.18 18.25 11.69
N ILE A 135 32.73 17.16 11.16
CA ILE A 135 31.96 15.97 10.77
C ILE A 135 31.36 15.30 11.99
N LEU A 136 32.09 15.18 13.10
CA LEU A 136 31.61 14.56 14.33
C LEU A 136 30.51 15.41 15.00
N THR A 137 30.72 16.73 15.06
CA THR A 137 29.72 17.69 15.56
C THR A 137 28.49 17.71 14.66
N GLY A 138 28.70 17.72 13.34
CA GLY A 138 27.63 17.60 12.35
C GLY A 138 26.88 16.28 12.50
N LEU A 139 27.57 15.14 12.61
CA LEU A 139 26.92 13.85 12.84
C LEU A 139 26.13 13.88 14.13
N GLY A 140 26.66 14.39 15.25
CA GLY A 140 25.91 14.46 16.51
C GLY A 140 24.65 15.32 16.40
N PHE A 141 24.72 16.45 15.69
CA PHE A 141 23.60 17.35 15.46
C PHE A 141 22.55 16.77 14.49
N PHE A 142 22.99 16.12 13.40
CA PHE A 142 22.10 15.55 12.37
C PHE A 142 21.70 14.09 12.64
N TYR A 143 22.33 13.39 13.59
CA TYR A 143 21.97 12.04 14.01
C TYR A 143 20.48 11.87 14.34
N PRO A 144 19.83 12.76 15.13
CA PRO A 144 18.39 12.70 15.37
C PRO A 144 17.57 12.67 14.07
N ASP A 145 17.87 13.59 13.16
CA ASP A 145 17.16 13.75 11.91
C ASP A 145 17.43 12.61 10.93
N LEU A 146 18.68 12.12 10.89
CA LEU A 146 19.07 10.97 10.07
C LEU A 146 18.36 9.69 10.53
N LYS A 147 18.33 9.45 11.85
CA LYS A 147 17.63 8.28 12.43
C LYS A 147 16.15 8.35 12.11
N ARG A 148 15.50 9.51 12.31
CA ARG A 148 14.11 9.75 11.91
C ARG A 148 13.87 9.48 10.43
N TYR A 149 14.69 10.07 9.55
CA TYR A 149 14.62 9.88 8.11
C TYR A 149 14.75 8.40 7.69
N MET A 150 15.64 7.65 8.34
CA MET A 150 15.79 6.22 8.06
C MET A 150 14.54 5.41 8.41
N TYR A 151 13.89 5.70 9.54
CA TYR A 151 12.65 5.04 9.94
C TYR A 151 11.50 5.42 8.99
N GLU A 152 11.35 6.69 8.67
CA GLU A 152 10.36 7.17 7.69
C GLU A 152 10.57 6.51 6.32
N ARG A 153 11.82 6.45 5.84
CA ARG A 153 12.17 5.78 4.58
C ARG A 153 11.95 4.28 4.62
N ARG A 154 12.11 3.62 5.77
CA ARG A 154 11.82 2.19 5.93
C ARG A 154 10.31 1.93 5.94
N HIS A 155 9.54 2.81 6.59
CA HIS A 155 8.08 2.75 6.60
C HIS A 155 7.51 2.97 5.19
N ALA A 156 7.97 4.00 4.47
CA ALA A 156 7.57 4.25 3.08
C ALA A 156 7.90 3.07 2.14
N ARG A 157 9.08 2.44 2.30
CA ARG A 157 9.43 1.24 1.54
C ARG A 157 8.52 0.06 1.83
N MET A 158 8.04 -0.09 3.06
CA MET A 158 7.10 -1.15 3.41
C MET A 158 5.72 -0.92 2.79
N LEU A 159 5.23 0.32 2.81
CA LEU A 159 4.00 0.70 2.11
C LEU A 159 4.09 0.39 0.62
N ASN A 160 5.19 0.78 -0.02
CA ASN A 160 5.43 0.48 -1.43
C ASN A 160 5.53 -1.03 -1.70
N ARG A 161 6.07 -1.83 -0.77
CA ARG A 161 6.08 -3.28 -0.89
C ARG A 161 4.68 -3.85 -0.84
N LEU A 162 3.83 -3.45 0.11
CA LEU A 162 2.44 -3.92 0.16
C LEU A 162 1.69 -3.63 -1.15
N VAL A 163 1.89 -2.45 -1.73
CA VAL A 163 1.27 -2.07 -3.01
C VAL A 163 1.87 -2.83 -4.20
N THR A 164 3.21 -3.00 -4.23
CA THR A 164 3.90 -3.73 -5.31
C THR A 164 3.60 -5.23 -5.26
N ASP A 165 3.55 -5.80 -4.05
CA ASP A 165 3.19 -7.19 -3.83
C ASP A 165 1.73 -7.41 -4.20
N ALA A 166 0.82 -6.47 -3.90
CA ALA A 166 -0.56 -6.49 -4.39
C ALA A 166 -0.65 -6.46 -5.93
N ALA A 167 0.11 -5.58 -6.59
CA ALA A 167 0.17 -5.51 -8.05
C ALA A 167 0.75 -6.81 -8.67
N ARG A 168 1.78 -7.38 -8.05
CA ARG A 168 2.38 -8.66 -8.45
C ARG A 168 1.42 -9.82 -8.19
N TYR A 169 0.67 -9.79 -7.09
CA TYR A 169 -0.36 -10.78 -6.78
C TYR A 169 -1.43 -10.77 -7.86
N GLN A 170 -1.88 -9.60 -8.30
CA GLN A 170 -2.83 -9.49 -9.41
C GLN A 170 -2.26 -10.03 -10.74
N GLN A 171 -0.98 -9.77 -11.03
CA GLN A 171 -0.32 -10.26 -12.25
C GLN A 171 -0.01 -11.78 -12.22
N THR A 172 0.34 -12.33 -11.06
CA THR A 172 0.82 -13.72 -10.90
C THR A 172 -0.28 -14.66 -10.43
N SER A 173 -1.28 -14.14 -9.69
CA SER A 173 -2.31 -14.90 -8.99
C SER A 173 -3.69 -14.34 -9.31
N ARG A 174 -4.42 -15.12 -10.13
CA ARG A 174 -5.84 -15.42 -9.97
C ARG A 174 -6.86 -14.29 -10.27
N LEU A 175 -6.50 -13.01 -10.22
CA LEU A 175 -7.30 -11.89 -10.73
C LEU A 175 -6.92 -11.63 -12.19
N HIS A 176 -7.47 -12.44 -13.11
CA HIS A 176 -7.15 -12.34 -14.53
C HIS A 176 -7.72 -11.04 -15.12
N TYR A 177 -6.88 -10.35 -15.91
CA TYR A 177 -7.35 -9.32 -16.84
C TYR A 177 -7.95 -10.02 -18.06
N MET A 178 -8.96 -9.39 -18.66
CA MET A 178 -9.68 -9.89 -19.85
C MET A 178 -8.76 -10.42 -20.95
N THR A 179 -9.05 -11.64 -21.42
CA THR A 179 -8.84 -11.99 -22.84
C THR A 179 -10.10 -11.65 -23.65
N THR A 180 -9.95 -11.39 -24.95
CA THR A 180 -11.05 -10.93 -25.83
C THR A 180 -12.28 -11.85 -25.81
N ASP A 181 -12.08 -13.15 -25.54
CA ASP A 181 -13.14 -14.15 -25.52
C ASP A 181 -13.98 -14.09 -24.22
N GLU A 182 -13.37 -13.78 -23.08
CA GLU A 182 -14.06 -13.64 -21.78
C GLU A 182 -14.93 -12.36 -21.72
N ILE A 183 -14.55 -11.31 -22.46
CA ILE A 183 -15.38 -10.11 -22.67
C ILE A 183 -16.73 -10.54 -23.24
N ARG A 184 -16.68 -11.32 -24.32
CA ARG A 184 -17.85 -11.73 -25.08
C ARG A 184 -18.80 -12.56 -24.24
N GLU A 185 -18.27 -13.45 -23.41
CA GLU A 185 -19.07 -14.27 -22.49
C GLU A 185 -19.74 -13.44 -21.39
N SER A 186 -19.05 -12.46 -20.82
CA SER A 186 -19.60 -11.58 -19.76
C SER A 186 -20.69 -10.62 -20.25
N PHE A 187 -20.65 -10.23 -21.54
CA PHE A 187 -21.68 -9.43 -22.17
C PHE A 187 -22.89 -10.25 -22.68
N GLN A 188 -22.79 -11.59 -22.73
CA GLN A 188 -23.77 -12.44 -23.43
C GLN A 188 -24.94 -12.98 -22.60
N LEU A 189 -25.10 -12.72 -21.29
CA LEU A 189 -26.32 -13.14 -20.56
C LEU A 189 -26.71 -12.17 -19.43
N PRO A 190 -28.01 -11.86 -19.17
CA PRO A 190 -29.23 -12.15 -19.94
C PRO A 190 -30.06 -10.89 -20.25
N GLY A 191 -30.04 -10.47 -21.52
CA GLY A 191 -30.95 -9.47 -22.09
C GLY A 191 -31.35 -9.76 -23.54
N GLU A 192 -30.93 -10.90 -24.09
CA GLU A 192 -31.33 -11.31 -25.44
C GLU A 192 -32.67 -12.04 -25.38
N THR A 193 -33.72 -11.28 -25.07
CA THR A 193 -35.06 -11.63 -25.53
C THR A 193 -35.13 -11.38 -27.03
N THR A 194 -35.18 -12.49 -27.76
CA THR A 194 -36.02 -12.69 -28.96
C THR A 194 -35.49 -12.10 -30.28
N HIS A 195 -35.08 -12.98 -31.21
CA HIS A 195 -36.04 -13.35 -32.26
C HIS A 195 -35.71 -14.71 -32.89
N ASP A 196 -36.74 -15.55 -32.89
CA ASP A 196 -36.85 -16.86 -33.51
C ASP A 196 -36.42 -16.88 -34.98
N ALA A 197 -35.66 -17.91 -35.35
CA ALA A 197 -35.64 -18.44 -36.70
C ALA A 197 -35.33 -19.95 -36.67
N ASP A 198 -36.18 -20.70 -35.96
CA ASP A 198 -36.44 -22.10 -36.34
C ASP A 198 -37.82 -22.14 -37.01
N SER A 199 -37.81 -22.19 -38.35
CA SER A 199 -38.96 -22.63 -39.13
C SER A 199 -38.53 -23.78 -40.03
N SER A 200 -38.25 -24.93 -39.42
CA SER A 200 -38.43 -26.21 -40.10
C SER A 200 -39.93 -26.42 -40.36
N THR A 201 -40.39 -26.26 -41.60
CA THR A 201 -41.59 -26.94 -42.09
C THR A 201 -41.32 -27.58 -43.43
N ARG A 202 -40.98 -28.87 -43.32
CA ARG A 202 -41.11 -29.89 -44.35
C ARG A 202 -42.59 -30.09 -44.67
N THR A 203 -43.01 -29.81 -45.90
CA THR A 203 -44.15 -30.50 -46.52
C THR A 203 -43.77 -30.93 -47.93
N ASP A 204 -43.63 -32.26 -48.07
CA ASP A 204 -43.78 -33.00 -49.31
C ASP A 204 -45.02 -32.55 -50.08
N THR A 205 -44.89 -32.30 -51.37
CA THR A 205 -45.97 -32.60 -52.31
C THR A 205 -45.35 -33.02 -53.63
N ALA A 206 -45.45 -34.32 -53.88
CA ALA A 206 -45.24 -34.90 -55.20
C ALA A 206 -46.30 -34.39 -56.19
N THR A 207 -45.93 -34.49 -57.47
CA THR A 207 -46.79 -34.76 -58.64
C THR A 207 -46.81 -33.66 -59.72
N ARG A 208 -46.38 -34.13 -60.89
CA ARG A 208 -46.76 -33.79 -62.28
C ARG A 208 -45.93 -32.77 -63.06
N GLU A 209 -45.24 -33.33 -64.06
CA GLU A 209 -45.32 -33.01 -65.50
C GLU A 209 -45.72 -31.57 -65.85
N ILE A 210 -44.98 -30.89 -66.73
CA ILE A 210 -45.15 -30.85 -68.20
C ILE A 210 -44.12 -29.84 -68.76
N ASN A 211 -43.48 -30.22 -69.87
CA ASN A 211 -42.69 -29.46 -70.87
C ASN A 211 -41.22 -29.16 -70.60
#